data_AF-A0A932D991-F1
#
_entry.id   AF-A0A932D991-F1
#
_cell.length_a   1.000
_cell.length_b   1.000
_cell.length_c   1.000
_cell.angle_alpha   90.00
_cell.angle_beta   90.00
_cell.angle_gamma   90.00
#
_symmetry.space_group_name_H-M   'P 1'
#
loop_
_entity.id
_entity.type
_entity.pdbx_description
1 polymer ?
#
loop_
_entity_poly.entity_id
_entity_poly.type
_entity_poly.pdbx_seq_one_letter_code
_entity_poly.pdbx_strand_id
1 'polypeptide(L)'
;MKNRYCYWSVVNGEYSEMMQSVVDSARRVGVFKDFHIWCDRPIAGAVCHPLRKLDKTLYLFKIRFLRKEVKKLNYDYFVWLDADTYFVRNPGDVLRVLHGAPVHSSLESDAALPGNYRPDWWDCPLVNYVKIMRFLGVHSKAIFNVNAGFWIVHRDVIDTFCDLALEFWGFCKDLGYKFTEEPPLAYATHMLCGNPYLHTLRNTSDLWASDWKGCYAGRLPDGKKWFFEDYFTGERIPVNPAIVHAMRSKDALITQARRRDVGPALAIRPKQASLPRIRRAAGIKTHSHA
;
A
#
# COMPACT_ATOMS: atom_id res chain seq x y z
N MET A 1 -12.51 -11.86 17.79
CA MET A 1 -11.03 -11.96 17.64
C MET A 1 -10.52 -10.63 17.07
N LYS A 2 -9.40 -10.07 17.54
CA LYS A 2 -8.87 -8.82 16.97
C LYS A 2 -8.25 -9.11 15.60
N ASN A 3 -8.71 -8.41 14.56
CA ASN A 3 -8.18 -8.54 13.20
C ASN A 3 -6.67 -8.26 13.19
N ARG A 4 -5.88 -9.19 12.66
CA ARG A 4 -4.42 -9.07 12.58
C ARG A 4 -4.04 -8.49 11.23
N TYR A 5 -3.24 -7.43 11.24
CA TYR A 5 -2.69 -6.86 10.02
C TYR A 5 -1.21 -6.54 10.18
N CYS A 6 -0.49 -6.53 9.06
CA CYS A 6 0.87 -6.03 8.96
C CYS A 6 0.98 -4.99 7.85
N TYR A 7 1.98 -4.11 7.97
CA TYR A 7 2.45 -3.30 6.86
C TYR A 7 3.46 -4.10 6.05
N TRP A 8 3.50 -3.88 4.74
CA TRP A 8 4.49 -4.53 3.90
C TRP A 8 4.89 -3.68 2.71
N SER A 9 6.13 -3.88 2.26
CA SER A 9 6.70 -3.18 1.10
C SER A 9 7.80 -4.03 0.44
N VAL A 10 8.21 -3.63 -0.77
CA VAL A 10 9.34 -4.22 -1.51
C VAL A 10 10.27 -3.10 -1.94
N VAL A 11 11.54 -3.14 -1.52
CA VAL A 11 12.48 -2.03 -1.68
C VAL A 11 13.90 -2.50 -1.97
N ASN A 12 14.68 -1.71 -2.71
CA ASN A 12 16.11 -1.92 -2.89
C ASN A 12 16.85 -0.60 -3.10
N GLY A 13 18.17 -0.59 -2.92
CA GLY A 13 19.00 0.61 -3.06
C GLY A 13 18.51 1.73 -2.16
N GLU A 14 18.34 2.93 -2.72
CA GLU A 14 17.85 4.11 -2.00
C GLU A 14 16.42 3.95 -1.46
N TYR A 15 15.59 3.10 -2.07
CA TYR A 15 14.25 2.82 -1.53
C TYR A 15 14.31 2.07 -0.19
N SER A 16 15.39 1.31 0.08
CA SER A 16 15.60 0.70 1.39
C SER A 16 15.94 1.73 2.46
N GLU A 17 16.68 2.79 2.10
CA GLU A 17 16.94 3.92 2.99
C GLU A 17 15.66 4.71 3.26
N MET A 18 14.85 5.01 2.23
CA MET A 18 13.55 5.65 2.44
C MET A 18 12.63 4.82 3.35
N MET A 19 12.61 3.49 3.16
CA MET A 19 11.84 2.59 4.03
C MET A 19 12.32 2.58 5.48
N GLN A 20 13.62 2.76 5.73
CA GLN A 20 14.12 2.95 7.10
C GLN A 20 13.47 4.19 7.74
N SER A 21 13.38 5.30 7.00
CA SER A 21 12.68 6.51 7.47
C SER A 21 11.18 6.30 7.68
N VAL A 22 10.52 5.50 6.83
CA VAL A 22 9.11 5.10 7.04
C VAL A 22 8.95 4.39 8.39
N VAL A 23 9.72 3.34 8.64
CA VAL A 23 9.65 2.54 9.87
C VAL A 23 9.97 3.40 11.09
N ASP A 24 10.99 4.25 11.01
CA ASP A 24 11.40 5.11 12.12
C ASP A 24 10.34 6.15 12.46
N SER A 25 9.74 6.78 11.44
CA SER A 25 8.64 7.70 11.62
C SER A 25 7.43 7.02 12.28
N ALA A 26 7.12 5.78 11.86
CA ALA A 26 6.05 4.99 12.43
C ALA A 26 6.30 4.68 13.92
N ARG A 27 7.51 4.22 14.27
CA ARG A 27 7.88 3.93 15.66
C ARG A 27 7.83 5.19 16.53
N ARG A 28 8.33 6.32 16.03
CA ARG A 28 8.31 7.60 16.75
C ARG A 28 6.91 8.06 17.13
N VAL A 29 5.90 7.77 16.30
CA VAL A 29 4.50 8.11 16.57
C VAL A 29 3.70 6.97 17.22
N GLY A 30 4.39 5.95 17.75
CA GLY A 30 3.77 4.87 18.52
C GLY A 30 3.07 3.79 17.70
N VAL A 31 3.41 3.63 16.42
CA VAL A 31 2.95 2.48 15.62
C VAL A 31 3.84 1.29 15.94
N PHE A 32 3.27 0.25 16.55
CA PHE A 32 3.98 -0.99 16.93
C PHE A 32 3.59 -2.21 16.12
N LYS A 33 2.81 -2.04 15.05
CA LYS A 33 2.48 -3.14 14.12
C LYS A 33 3.71 -3.64 13.38
N ASP A 34 3.66 -4.88 12.93
CA ASP A 34 4.75 -5.49 12.19
C ASP A 34 4.88 -4.89 10.80
N PHE A 35 6.12 -4.66 10.40
CA PHE A 35 6.51 -4.29 9.03
C PHE A 35 7.23 -5.49 8.43
N HIS A 36 6.69 -6.04 7.34
CA HIS A 36 7.31 -7.12 6.56
C HIS A 36 7.87 -6.54 5.26
N ILE A 37 9.20 -6.43 5.17
CA ILE A 37 9.84 -5.75 4.04
C ILE A 37 10.71 -6.72 3.27
N TRP A 38 10.47 -6.85 1.96
CA TRP A 38 11.41 -7.54 1.08
C TRP A 38 12.46 -6.54 0.61
N CYS A 39 13.69 -6.73 1.07
CA CYS A 39 14.77 -5.76 0.88
C CYS A 39 16.13 -6.38 0.56
N ASP A 40 17.01 -5.55 0.03
CA ASP A 40 18.41 -5.86 -0.28
C ASP A 40 19.36 -5.66 0.94
N ARG A 41 18.87 -5.02 2.01
CA ARG A 41 19.62 -4.76 3.25
C ARG A 41 18.69 -4.75 4.46
N PRO A 42 19.19 -5.02 5.68
CA PRO A 42 18.39 -4.95 6.90
C PRO A 42 17.77 -3.56 7.11
N ILE A 43 16.55 -3.53 7.63
CA ILE A 43 15.81 -2.33 8.04
C ILE A 43 15.45 -2.49 9.52
N ALA A 44 16.01 -1.65 10.36
CA ALA A 44 15.85 -1.72 11.80
C ALA A 44 14.39 -1.49 12.20
N GLY A 45 13.84 -2.37 13.03
CA GLY A 45 12.45 -2.32 13.48
C GLY A 45 11.45 -3.01 12.54
N ALA A 46 11.91 -3.67 11.48
CA ALA A 46 11.09 -4.46 10.56
C ALA A 46 11.56 -5.93 10.48
N VAL A 47 10.64 -6.82 10.07
CA VAL A 47 10.96 -8.20 9.66
C VAL A 47 11.39 -8.14 8.20
N CYS A 48 12.69 -8.33 7.97
CA CYS A 48 13.28 -8.26 6.64
C CYS A 48 13.29 -9.64 5.96
N HIS A 49 12.82 -9.67 4.72
CA HIS A 49 12.82 -10.84 3.85
C HIS A 49 13.81 -10.60 2.71
N PRO A 50 14.56 -11.62 2.27
CA PRO A 50 15.51 -11.45 1.18
C PRO A 50 14.79 -11.11 -0.13
N LEU A 51 15.18 -10.01 -0.75
CA LEU A 51 14.67 -9.62 -2.06
C LEU A 51 15.45 -10.34 -3.18
N ARG A 52 14.72 -11.09 -4.02
CA ARG A 52 15.25 -11.63 -5.28
C ARG A 52 15.20 -10.57 -6.39
N LYS A 53 15.50 -10.96 -7.63
CA LYS A 53 15.35 -10.08 -8.80
C LYS A 53 13.96 -9.45 -8.83
N LEU A 54 13.91 -8.12 -8.89
CA LEU A 54 12.69 -7.33 -8.91
C LEU A 54 12.47 -6.75 -10.31
N ASP A 55 11.39 -7.16 -10.97
CA ASP A 55 10.93 -6.55 -12.21
C ASP A 55 10.08 -5.32 -11.87
N LYS A 56 10.64 -4.12 -12.07
CA LYS A 56 9.96 -2.85 -11.77
C LYS A 56 9.11 -2.32 -12.93
N THR A 57 9.05 -3.05 -14.05
CA THR A 57 8.26 -2.63 -15.22
C THR A 57 6.81 -2.34 -14.82
N LEU A 58 6.38 -1.09 -15.01
CA LEU A 58 5.00 -0.64 -14.72
C LEU A 58 4.54 -0.93 -13.29
N TYR A 59 5.47 -1.14 -12.36
CA TYR A 59 5.25 -1.35 -10.92
C TYR A 59 4.30 -2.52 -10.53
N LEU A 60 3.95 -3.41 -11.46
CA LEU A 60 3.08 -4.57 -11.21
C LEU A 60 3.66 -5.60 -10.23
N PHE A 61 4.94 -5.45 -9.84
CA PHE A 61 5.54 -6.30 -8.82
C PHE A 61 4.76 -6.25 -7.50
N LYS A 62 4.11 -5.13 -7.15
CA LYS A 62 3.31 -5.01 -5.92
C LYS A 62 2.23 -6.10 -5.88
N ILE A 63 1.42 -6.19 -6.93
CA ILE A 63 0.34 -7.18 -7.08
C ILE A 63 0.92 -8.61 -7.11
N ARG A 64 2.01 -8.82 -7.85
CA ARG A 64 2.66 -10.14 -7.96
C ARG A 64 3.25 -10.63 -6.63
N PHE A 65 3.87 -9.73 -5.85
CA PHE A 65 4.42 -10.04 -4.52
C PHE A 65 3.32 -10.33 -3.51
N LEU A 66 2.20 -9.58 -3.55
CA LEU A 66 1.04 -9.86 -2.71
C LEU A 66 0.63 -11.33 -2.84
N ARG A 67 0.40 -11.79 -4.07
CA ARG A 67 0.00 -13.17 -4.38
C ARG A 67 1.08 -14.19 -4.04
N LYS A 68 2.34 -13.92 -4.36
CA LYS A 68 3.39 -14.96 -4.31
C LYS A 68 4.06 -15.09 -2.95
N GLU A 69 4.22 -14.00 -2.22
CA GLU A 69 5.04 -13.98 -0.99
C GLU A 69 4.24 -13.51 0.21
N VAL A 70 3.55 -12.39 0.11
CA VAL A 70 2.88 -11.75 1.25
C VAL A 70 1.75 -12.60 1.80
N LYS A 71 0.94 -13.23 0.93
CA LYS A 71 -0.20 -14.08 1.37
C LYS A 71 0.21 -15.28 2.22
N LYS A 72 1.49 -15.67 2.21
CA LYS A 72 2.03 -16.77 3.03
C LYS A 72 2.20 -16.39 4.51
N LEU A 73 2.21 -15.08 4.83
CA LEU A 73 2.35 -14.60 6.20
C LEU A 73 1.08 -14.83 7.01
N ASN A 74 1.23 -14.99 8.33
CA ASN A 74 0.09 -15.27 9.21
C ASN A 74 -0.67 -14.00 9.67
N TYR A 75 -1.13 -13.17 8.72
CA TYR A 75 -2.00 -12.00 8.94
C TYR A 75 -3.32 -12.07 8.18
N ASP A 76 -4.37 -11.44 8.69
CA ASP A 76 -5.70 -11.46 8.09
C ASP A 76 -5.82 -10.32 7.04
N TYR A 77 -5.14 -9.20 7.28
CA TYR A 77 -5.06 -8.07 6.34
C TYR A 77 -3.62 -7.66 6.05
N PHE A 78 -3.40 -7.17 4.83
CA PHE A 78 -2.09 -6.72 4.35
C PHE A 78 -2.18 -5.28 3.87
N VAL A 79 -1.43 -4.38 4.52
CA VAL A 79 -1.41 -2.94 4.20
C VAL A 79 -0.14 -2.63 3.41
N TRP A 80 -0.29 -2.32 2.12
CA TRP A 80 0.82 -1.86 1.29
C TRP A 80 1.19 -0.42 1.66
N LEU A 81 2.50 -0.12 1.68
CA LEU A 81 3.03 1.23 1.73
C LEU A 81 4.13 1.41 0.67
N ASP A 82 4.09 2.51 -0.07
CA ASP A 82 5.23 2.95 -0.87
C ASP A 82 6.36 3.48 0.03
N ALA A 83 7.61 3.38 -0.45
CA ALA A 83 8.78 3.66 0.38
C ALA A 83 9.00 5.14 0.67
N ASP A 84 8.41 6.02 -0.12
CA ASP A 84 8.33 7.46 0.08
C ASP A 84 7.13 7.88 0.92
N THR A 85 6.65 7.00 1.79
CA THR A 85 5.65 7.29 2.82
C THR A 85 6.27 7.84 4.11
N TYR A 86 5.51 8.60 4.89
CA TYR A 86 5.95 9.10 6.19
C TYR A 86 4.82 9.17 7.21
N PHE A 87 5.05 8.68 8.43
CA PHE A 87 4.11 8.78 9.53
C PHE A 87 4.33 10.07 10.32
N VAL A 88 3.29 10.90 10.38
CA VAL A 88 3.29 12.17 11.12
C VAL A 88 2.56 12.07 12.46
N ARG A 89 1.70 11.05 12.61
CA ARG A 89 1.04 10.69 13.88
C ARG A 89 0.56 9.24 13.84
N ASN A 90 0.10 8.72 14.99
CA ASN A 90 -0.49 7.39 15.04
C ASN A 90 -1.80 7.35 14.23
N PRO A 91 -1.97 6.42 13.27
CA PRO A 91 -3.21 6.28 12.51
C PRO A 91 -4.37 5.66 13.31
N GLY A 92 -4.12 5.13 14.52
CA GLY A 92 -5.12 4.41 15.28
C GLY A 92 -5.53 3.11 14.59
N ASP A 93 -6.83 2.88 14.46
CA ASP A 93 -7.35 1.75 13.71
C ASP A 93 -7.32 2.01 12.20
N VAL A 94 -6.32 1.45 11.52
CA VAL A 94 -6.15 1.53 10.07
C VAL A 94 -7.26 0.80 9.32
N LEU A 95 -7.83 -0.26 9.90
CA LEU A 95 -8.80 -1.11 9.20
C LEU A 95 -10.20 -0.48 9.11
N ARG A 96 -10.46 0.59 9.86
CA ARG A 96 -11.75 1.30 9.85
C ARG A 96 -12.18 1.78 8.46
N VAL A 97 -11.23 2.03 7.56
CA VAL A 97 -11.48 2.51 6.18
C VAL A 97 -11.96 1.42 5.23
N LEU A 98 -12.02 0.17 5.69
CA LEU A 98 -12.58 -0.93 4.92
C LEU A 98 -14.11 -0.83 4.83
N HIS A 99 -14.78 -0.22 5.81
CA HIS A 99 -16.26 -0.14 5.84
C HIS A 99 -16.96 -1.49 5.61
N GLY A 100 -16.39 -2.57 6.14
CA GLY A 100 -16.89 -3.95 5.96
C GLY A 100 -16.45 -4.64 4.67
N ALA A 101 -15.81 -3.93 3.74
CA ALA A 101 -15.25 -4.51 2.53
C ALA A 101 -13.96 -5.32 2.80
N PRO A 102 -13.60 -6.28 1.94
CA PRO A 102 -12.34 -7.02 2.05
C PRO A 102 -11.14 -6.26 1.45
N VAL A 103 -11.36 -5.13 0.77
CA VAL A 103 -10.30 -4.31 0.17
C VAL A 103 -10.54 -2.83 0.42
N HIS A 104 -9.46 -2.06 0.46
CA HIS A 104 -9.52 -0.60 0.42
C HIS A 104 -8.34 -0.06 -0.38
N SER A 105 -8.60 0.91 -1.24
CA SER A 105 -7.61 1.82 -1.78
C SER A 105 -8.17 3.23 -1.66
N SER A 106 -7.33 4.25 -1.46
CA SER A 106 -7.79 5.64 -1.32
C SER A 106 -8.18 6.19 -2.69
N LEU A 107 -9.43 5.99 -3.09
CA LEU A 107 -9.98 6.47 -4.36
C LEU A 107 -10.04 8.00 -4.38
N GLU A 108 -9.69 8.66 -5.48
CA GLU A 108 -9.56 10.12 -5.50
C GLU A 108 -10.65 10.77 -6.38
N SER A 109 -10.37 10.95 -7.66
CA SER A 109 -11.11 11.72 -8.64
C SER A 109 -12.07 10.85 -9.46
N ASP A 110 -13.29 11.31 -9.73
CA ASP A 110 -14.22 10.61 -10.62
C ASP A 110 -13.92 10.90 -12.10
N ALA A 111 -13.36 9.92 -12.80
CA ALA A 111 -13.04 9.98 -14.22
C ALA A 111 -14.27 10.16 -15.13
N ALA A 112 -15.48 9.87 -14.64
CA ALA A 112 -16.71 10.03 -15.40
C ALA A 112 -17.30 11.45 -15.33
N LEU A 113 -16.70 12.36 -14.56
CA LEU A 113 -17.19 13.74 -14.49
C LEU A 113 -16.93 14.51 -15.80
N PRO A 114 -17.95 15.19 -16.37
CA PRO A 114 -17.80 15.93 -17.62
C PRO A 114 -16.91 17.17 -17.51
N GLY A 115 -16.62 17.64 -16.28
CA GLY A 115 -15.80 18.83 -16.00
C GLY A 115 -14.36 18.53 -15.60
N ASN A 116 -13.85 17.32 -15.86
CA ASN A 116 -12.47 17.00 -15.55
C ASN A 116 -11.50 17.91 -16.34
N TYR A 117 -10.60 18.58 -15.62
CA TYR A 117 -9.58 19.45 -16.19
C TYR A 117 -8.51 18.65 -16.95
N ARG A 118 -8.12 17.47 -16.43
CA ARG A 118 -7.26 16.54 -17.14
C ARG A 118 -8.08 15.60 -18.03
N PRO A 119 -7.73 15.43 -19.32
CA PRO A 119 -8.53 14.64 -20.26
C PRO A 119 -8.15 13.15 -20.28
N ASP A 120 -7.05 12.75 -19.65
CA ASP A 120 -6.51 11.39 -19.67
C ASP A 120 -5.89 10.96 -18.33
N TRP A 121 -5.70 9.65 -18.21
CA TRP A 121 -4.90 9.04 -17.16
C TRP A 121 -3.96 8.01 -17.78
N TRP A 122 -2.64 8.24 -17.64
CA TRP A 122 -1.61 7.39 -18.25
C TRP A 122 -1.82 7.22 -19.77
N ASP A 123 -2.04 8.34 -20.48
CA ASP A 123 -2.28 8.42 -21.92
C ASP A 123 -3.57 7.71 -22.40
N CYS A 124 -4.42 7.24 -21.49
CA CYS A 124 -5.76 6.74 -21.83
C CYS A 124 -6.78 7.87 -21.63
N PRO A 125 -7.46 8.33 -22.70
CA PRO A 125 -8.54 9.32 -22.56
C PRO A 125 -9.57 8.84 -21.53
N LEU A 126 -10.02 9.73 -20.63
CA LEU A 126 -10.91 9.35 -19.53
C LEU A 126 -12.21 8.70 -20.03
N VAL A 127 -12.75 9.18 -21.16
CA VAL A 127 -13.92 8.58 -21.82
C VAL A 127 -13.70 7.10 -22.18
N ASN A 128 -12.49 6.73 -22.61
CA ASN A 128 -12.14 5.35 -22.95
C ASN A 128 -11.91 4.54 -21.67
N TYR A 129 -11.18 5.09 -20.69
CA TYR A 129 -11.00 4.45 -19.39
C TYR A 129 -12.35 4.10 -18.74
N VAL A 130 -13.29 5.04 -18.71
CA VAL A 130 -14.65 4.84 -18.22
C VAL A 130 -15.37 3.74 -19.01
N LYS A 131 -15.34 3.78 -20.35
CA LYS A 131 -15.95 2.73 -21.19
C LYS A 131 -15.38 1.35 -20.90
N ILE A 132 -14.07 1.23 -20.72
CA ILE A 132 -13.41 -0.04 -20.39
C ILE A 132 -13.85 -0.55 -19.02
N MET A 133 -13.83 0.31 -17.99
CA MET A 133 -14.31 -0.04 -16.65
C MET A 133 -15.76 -0.55 -16.68
N ARG A 134 -16.64 0.11 -17.45
CA ARG A 134 -18.04 -0.34 -17.65
C ARG A 134 -18.13 -1.68 -18.36
N PHE A 135 -17.38 -1.83 -19.45
CA PHE A 135 -17.37 -3.04 -20.25
C PHE A 135 -16.94 -4.26 -19.40
N LEU A 136 -16.02 -4.05 -18.46
CA LEU A 136 -15.53 -5.07 -17.54
C LEU A 136 -16.37 -5.19 -16.24
N GLY A 137 -17.55 -4.58 -16.17
CA GLY A 137 -18.54 -4.86 -15.11
C GLY A 137 -18.57 -3.88 -13.95
N VAL A 138 -17.86 -2.74 -14.00
CA VAL A 138 -18.02 -1.69 -12.99
C VAL A 138 -19.34 -0.96 -13.19
N HIS A 139 -20.25 -1.04 -12.21
CA HIS A 139 -21.61 -0.47 -12.29
C HIS A 139 -21.83 0.80 -11.45
N SER A 140 -20.90 1.18 -10.56
CA SER A 140 -21.00 2.40 -9.75
C SER A 140 -21.11 3.66 -10.60
N LYS A 141 -21.97 4.64 -10.29
CA LYS A 141 -22.11 5.85 -11.13
C LYS A 141 -20.78 6.58 -11.37
N ALA A 142 -19.95 6.72 -10.34
CA ALA A 142 -18.60 7.26 -10.43
C ALA A 142 -17.57 6.17 -10.77
N ILE A 143 -16.54 6.55 -11.52
CA ILE A 143 -15.37 5.71 -11.83
C ILE A 143 -14.14 6.43 -11.30
N PHE A 144 -13.74 6.10 -10.07
CA PHE A 144 -12.62 6.75 -9.42
C PHE A 144 -11.24 6.28 -9.94
N ASN A 145 -10.26 7.19 -10.00
CA ASN A 145 -8.84 6.81 -10.00
C ASN A 145 -8.34 6.54 -8.58
N VAL A 146 -7.06 6.22 -8.47
CA VAL A 146 -6.39 5.91 -7.21
C VAL A 146 -4.92 6.31 -7.30
N ASN A 147 -4.29 6.59 -6.16
CA ASN A 147 -2.85 6.56 -6.04
C ASN A 147 -2.40 5.26 -5.33
N ALA A 148 -1.43 4.55 -5.90
CA ALA A 148 -1.06 3.20 -5.44
C ALA A 148 -0.09 3.17 -4.22
N GLY A 149 0.05 4.28 -3.50
CA GLY A 149 0.93 4.40 -2.33
C GLY A 149 0.38 3.74 -1.05
N PHE A 150 -0.93 3.50 -0.98
CA PHE A 150 -1.58 2.89 0.16
C PHE A 150 -2.82 2.09 -0.25
N TRP A 151 -2.87 0.82 0.16
CA TRP A 151 -4.05 -0.02 -0.01
C TRP A 151 -4.02 -1.20 0.97
N ILE A 152 -5.19 -1.80 1.21
CA ILE A 152 -5.43 -2.87 2.17
C ILE A 152 -6.15 -4.00 1.45
N VAL A 153 -5.70 -5.24 1.63
CA VAL A 153 -6.37 -6.43 1.11
C VAL A 153 -6.49 -7.49 2.20
N HIS A 154 -7.69 -8.06 2.36
CA HIS A 154 -7.94 -9.22 3.21
C HIS A 154 -7.37 -10.48 2.56
N ARG A 155 -6.79 -11.38 3.37
CA ARG A 155 -6.13 -12.60 2.91
C ARG A 155 -7.01 -13.42 1.95
N ASP A 156 -8.27 -13.61 2.31
CA ASP A 156 -9.16 -14.54 1.60
C ASP A 156 -9.53 -14.07 0.18
N VAL A 157 -9.32 -12.79 -0.14
CA VAL A 157 -9.61 -12.25 -1.47
C VAL A 157 -8.36 -11.94 -2.29
N ILE A 158 -7.15 -12.24 -1.80
CA ILE A 158 -5.90 -11.89 -2.49
C ILE A 158 -5.85 -12.45 -3.91
N ASP A 159 -6.20 -13.72 -4.09
CA ASP A 159 -6.12 -14.36 -5.40
C ASP A 159 -7.08 -13.69 -6.38
N THR A 160 -8.35 -13.50 -6.00
CA THR A 160 -9.35 -12.77 -6.80
C THR A 160 -8.94 -11.31 -7.09
N PHE A 161 -8.45 -10.58 -6.08
CA PHE A 161 -7.99 -9.20 -6.23
C PHE A 161 -6.86 -9.10 -7.26
N CYS A 162 -5.86 -9.98 -7.16
CA CYS A 162 -4.74 -10.01 -8.08
C CYS A 162 -5.16 -10.45 -9.50
N ASP A 163 -6.17 -11.32 -9.66
CA ASP A 163 -6.64 -11.76 -10.98
C ASP A 163 -7.37 -10.62 -11.66
N LEU A 164 -8.32 -9.98 -10.96
CA LEU A 164 -9.02 -8.79 -11.45
C LEU A 164 -8.05 -7.69 -11.91
N ALA A 165 -7.04 -7.37 -11.10
CA ALA A 165 -6.07 -6.34 -11.45
C ALA A 165 -5.22 -6.74 -12.68
N LEU A 166 -4.66 -7.95 -12.69
CA LEU A 166 -3.75 -8.37 -13.77
C LEU A 166 -4.50 -8.65 -15.09
N GLU A 167 -5.74 -9.14 -15.03
CA GLU A 167 -6.60 -9.33 -16.20
C GLU A 167 -7.03 -7.99 -16.80
N PHE A 168 -7.45 -7.03 -15.96
CA PHE A 168 -7.73 -5.66 -16.41
C PHE A 168 -6.52 -5.03 -17.09
N TRP A 169 -5.34 -5.16 -16.47
CA TRP A 169 -4.09 -4.67 -17.05
C TRP A 169 -3.79 -5.32 -18.40
N GLY A 170 -3.92 -6.66 -18.49
CA GLY A 170 -3.71 -7.42 -19.71
C GLY A 170 -4.66 -6.98 -20.84
N PHE A 171 -5.95 -6.86 -20.52
CA PHE A 171 -6.96 -6.38 -21.46
C PHE A 171 -6.64 -4.97 -21.98
N CYS A 172 -6.29 -4.04 -21.09
CA CYS A 172 -5.94 -2.67 -21.50
C CYS A 172 -4.66 -2.62 -22.35
N LYS A 173 -3.69 -3.49 -22.04
CA LYS A 173 -2.47 -3.63 -22.83
C LYS A 173 -2.78 -4.14 -24.25
N ASP A 174 -3.69 -5.11 -24.39
CA ASP A 174 -4.10 -5.62 -25.70
C ASP A 174 -4.84 -4.57 -26.53
N LEU A 175 -5.48 -3.59 -25.88
CA LEU A 175 -6.02 -2.38 -26.50
C LEU A 175 -4.96 -1.29 -26.81
N GLY A 176 -3.70 -1.53 -26.47
CA GLY A 176 -2.58 -0.61 -26.73
C GLY A 176 -2.25 0.38 -25.61
N TYR A 177 -2.90 0.29 -24.44
CA TYR A 177 -2.61 1.17 -23.30
C TYR A 177 -1.40 0.68 -22.48
N LYS A 178 -0.65 1.60 -21.88
CA LYS A 178 0.53 1.32 -21.05
C LYS A 178 0.31 1.70 -19.60
N PHE A 179 -0.73 1.13 -18.99
CA PHE A 179 -1.03 1.39 -17.59
C PHE A 179 0.06 0.89 -16.64
N THR A 180 0.31 1.69 -15.61
CA THR A 180 0.98 1.28 -14.38
C THR A 180 0.04 0.39 -13.54
N GLU A 181 0.36 0.17 -12.28
CA GLU A 181 -0.47 -0.58 -11.35
C GLU A 181 -1.72 0.18 -10.88
N GLU A 182 -1.78 1.51 -11.02
CA GLU A 182 -2.89 2.30 -10.46
C GLU A 182 -4.25 2.01 -11.11
N PRO A 183 -4.41 2.00 -12.46
CA PRO A 183 -5.70 1.67 -13.06
C PRO A 183 -6.19 0.24 -12.74
N PRO A 184 -5.33 -0.81 -12.80
CA PRO A 184 -5.63 -2.14 -12.28
C PRO A 184 -6.09 -2.17 -10.82
N LEU A 185 -5.42 -1.40 -9.95
CA LEU A 185 -5.77 -1.30 -8.53
C LEU A 185 -7.14 -0.65 -8.32
N ALA A 186 -7.43 0.43 -9.06
CA ALA A 186 -8.73 1.08 -9.03
C ALA A 186 -9.83 0.11 -9.46
N TYR A 187 -9.65 -0.60 -10.58
CA TYR A 187 -10.59 -1.61 -11.06
C TYR A 187 -10.86 -2.69 -10.02
N ALA A 188 -9.83 -3.36 -9.51
CA ALA A 188 -9.99 -4.41 -8.50
C ALA A 188 -10.67 -3.89 -7.22
N THR A 189 -10.40 -2.63 -6.83
CA THR A 189 -11.08 -1.98 -5.69
C THR A 189 -12.57 -1.79 -5.97
N HIS A 190 -12.94 -1.23 -7.13
CA HIS A 190 -14.34 -1.05 -7.53
C HIS A 190 -15.13 -2.36 -7.52
N MET A 191 -14.52 -3.44 -8.00
CA MET A 191 -15.16 -4.75 -8.09
C MET A 191 -15.37 -5.42 -6.72
N LEU A 192 -14.50 -5.15 -5.74
CA LEU A 192 -14.49 -5.88 -4.46
C LEU A 192 -14.95 -5.05 -3.25
N CYS A 193 -15.02 -3.72 -3.37
CA CYS A 193 -15.38 -2.86 -2.23
C CYS A 193 -16.89 -2.73 -1.97
N GLY A 194 -17.74 -3.14 -2.92
CA GLY A 194 -19.19 -3.01 -2.86
C GLY A 194 -19.68 -1.56 -3.03
N ASN A 195 -19.17 -0.61 -2.24
CA ASN A 195 -19.50 0.80 -2.34
C ASN A 195 -18.24 1.68 -2.44
N PRO A 196 -17.78 2.06 -3.66
CA PRO A 196 -16.53 2.79 -3.84
C PRO A 196 -16.56 4.20 -3.22
N TYR A 197 -17.74 4.80 -3.00
CA TYR A 197 -17.84 6.13 -2.40
C TYR A 197 -17.26 6.18 -0.98
N LEU A 198 -17.37 5.09 -0.21
CA LEU A 198 -16.82 5.00 1.15
C LEU A 198 -15.29 4.93 1.19
N HIS A 199 -14.67 4.54 0.08
CA HIS A 199 -13.22 4.38 -0.04
C HIS A 199 -12.53 5.62 -0.63
N THR A 200 -13.27 6.73 -0.78
CA THR A 200 -12.70 7.97 -1.31
C THR A 200 -11.83 8.68 -0.28
N LEU A 201 -10.81 9.40 -0.77
CA LEU A 201 -9.92 10.23 0.04
C LEU A 201 -10.70 11.19 0.93
N ARG A 202 -11.85 11.71 0.49
CA ARG A 202 -12.71 12.59 1.31
C ARG A 202 -13.13 11.92 2.62
N ASN A 203 -13.47 10.64 2.56
CA ASN A 203 -13.93 9.87 3.71
C ASN A 203 -12.78 9.33 4.57
N THR A 204 -11.55 9.33 4.05
CA THR A 204 -10.38 8.71 4.69
C THR A 204 -9.17 9.64 4.81
N SER A 205 -9.37 10.95 4.61
CA SER A 205 -8.33 11.98 4.53
C SER A 205 -7.55 12.19 5.83
N ASP A 206 -8.06 11.67 6.95
CA ASP A 206 -7.39 11.69 8.24
C ASP A 206 -6.45 10.50 8.44
N LEU A 207 -6.57 9.43 7.64
CA LEU A 207 -5.66 8.29 7.67
C LEU A 207 -4.48 8.52 6.74
N TRP A 208 -4.75 8.76 5.46
CA TRP A 208 -3.73 8.79 4.40
C TRP A 208 -4.06 9.83 3.34
N ALA A 209 -3.05 10.48 2.77
CA ALA A 209 -3.16 11.27 1.54
C ALA A 209 -1.83 11.31 0.76
N SER A 210 -1.91 11.47 -0.55
CA SER A 210 -0.75 11.67 -1.42
C SER A 210 -0.38 13.15 -1.53
N ASP A 211 0.92 13.44 -1.51
CA ASP A 211 1.49 14.77 -1.77
C ASP A 211 2.10 14.82 -3.18
N TRP A 212 1.27 14.57 -4.20
CA TRP A 212 1.73 14.52 -5.59
C TRP A 212 2.13 15.91 -6.13
N LYS A 213 1.55 16.98 -5.58
CA LYS A 213 1.89 18.38 -5.88
C LYS A 213 3.16 18.87 -5.18
N GLY A 214 3.58 18.22 -4.09
CA GLY A 214 4.80 18.60 -3.37
C GLY A 214 4.65 19.74 -2.38
N CYS A 215 3.57 19.78 -1.60
CA CYS A 215 3.46 20.63 -0.41
C CYS A 215 4.63 20.44 0.57
N TYR A 216 5.23 19.25 0.56
CA TYR A 216 6.41 18.88 1.33
C TYR A 216 7.67 18.69 0.48
N ALA A 217 7.71 19.15 -0.77
CA ALA A 217 8.86 18.95 -1.64
C ALA A 217 10.19 19.35 -0.96
N GLY A 218 11.16 18.45 -0.96
CA GLY A 218 12.47 18.64 -0.33
C GLY A 218 12.51 18.62 1.21
N ARG A 219 11.40 18.33 1.89
CA ARG A 219 11.33 18.28 3.36
C ARG A 219 10.46 17.13 3.86
N LEU A 220 10.60 16.78 5.12
CA LEU A 220 9.74 15.75 5.73
C LEU A 220 8.37 16.33 6.08
N PRO A 221 7.28 15.54 5.95
CA PRO A 221 5.96 15.94 6.44
C PRO A 221 5.98 16.25 7.95
N ASP A 222 5.25 17.30 8.33
CA ASP A 222 5.27 17.89 9.69
C ASP A 222 3.97 17.70 10.48
N GLY A 223 2.98 17.00 9.89
CA GLY A 223 1.68 16.74 10.51
C GLY A 223 0.71 17.91 10.50
N LYS A 224 1.05 19.04 9.85
CA LYS A 224 0.11 20.15 9.65
C LYS A 224 -0.90 19.80 8.55
N LYS A 225 -2.07 20.45 8.60
CA LYS A 225 -3.07 20.34 7.54
C LYS A 225 -2.57 21.00 6.25
N TRP A 226 -2.99 20.49 5.11
CA TRP A 226 -2.81 21.16 3.81
C TRP A 226 -4.03 20.94 2.91
N PHE A 227 -4.02 21.55 1.74
CA PHE A 227 -5.03 21.30 0.71
C PHE A 227 -4.49 20.29 -0.28
N PHE A 228 -5.09 19.11 -0.32
CA PHE A 228 -4.93 18.17 -1.41
C PHE A 228 -5.59 18.74 -2.67
N GLU A 229 -4.92 18.67 -3.82
CA GLU A 229 -5.51 19.02 -5.10
C GLU A 229 -5.83 17.74 -5.86
N ASP A 230 -7.08 17.55 -6.24
CA ASP A 230 -7.56 16.39 -6.97
C ASP A 230 -6.95 16.30 -8.37
N TYR A 231 -6.51 15.11 -8.77
CA TYR A 231 -5.70 14.94 -9.97
C TYR A 231 -6.46 15.32 -11.26
N PHE A 232 -7.73 14.90 -11.40
CA PHE A 232 -8.51 15.22 -12.61
C PHE A 232 -9.26 16.54 -12.52
N THR A 233 -9.86 16.86 -11.38
CA THR A 233 -10.77 18.03 -11.28
C THR A 233 -10.04 19.31 -10.86
N GLY A 234 -8.87 19.21 -10.24
CA GLY A 234 -8.19 20.33 -9.60
C GLY A 234 -8.89 20.82 -8.32
N GLU A 235 -9.94 20.14 -7.86
CA GLU A 235 -10.63 20.49 -6.63
C GLU A 235 -9.70 20.40 -5.42
N ARG A 236 -9.81 21.38 -4.51
CA ARG A 236 -8.99 21.45 -3.31
C ARG A 236 -9.76 20.95 -2.09
N ILE A 237 -9.22 19.92 -1.44
CA ILE A 237 -9.82 19.27 -0.27
C ILE A 237 -8.88 19.49 0.93
N PRO A 238 -9.37 20.00 2.07
CA PRO A 238 -8.54 20.08 3.27
C PRO A 238 -8.26 18.66 3.77
N VAL A 239 -6.99 18.29 3.87
CA VAL A 239 -6.56 17.00 4.39
C VAL A 239 -5.65 17.21 5.60
N ASN A 240 -5.66 16.21 6.46
CA ASN A 240 -4.77 16.16 7.61
C ASN A 240 -4.53 14.68 7.91
N PRO A 241 -3.78 13.92 7.10
CA PRO A 241 -3.61 12.49 7.29
C PRO A 241 -2.60 12.13 8.38
N ALA A 242 -2.68 10.89 8.88
CA ALA A 242 -1.66 10.32 9.76
C ALA A 242 -0.44 9.80 9.00
N ILE A 243 -0.65 9.42 7.75
CA ILE A 243 0.33 8.82 6.85
C ILE A 243 0.36 9.66 5.56
N VAL A 244 1.53 10.17 5.19
CA VAL A 244 1.69 11.02 4.00
C VAL A 244 2.50 10.27 2.96
N HIS A 245 1.99 10.12 1.74
CA HIS A 245 2.81 9.65 0.61
C HIS A 245 3.55 10.85 0.01
N ALA A 246 4.80 11.04 0.42
CA ALA A 246 5.62 12.23 0.20
C ALA A 246 6.49 12.10 -1.06
N MET A 247 5.84 11.96 -2.22
CA MET A 247 6.44 11.62 -3.52
C MET A 247 7.60 12.53 -3.96
N ARG A 248 7.62 13.78 -3.49
CA ARG A 248 8.66 14.79 -3.80
C ARG A 248 9.66 15.03 -2.65
N SER A 249 9.75 14.11 -1.70
CA SER A 249 10.56 14.24 -0.48
C SER A 249 11.61 13.14 -0.34
N LYS A 250 11.95 12.46 -1.45
CA LYS A 250 12.85 11.29 -1.46
C LYS A 250 14.21 11.60 -0.82
N ASP A 251 14.84 12.70 -1.21
CA ASP A 251 16.15 13.10 -0.67
C ASP A 251 16.09 13.40 0.83
N ALA A 252 15.00 14.00 1.30
CA ALA A 252 14.79 14.27 2.73
C ALA A 252 14.64 12.96 3.53
N LEU A 253 13.90 11.98 2.97
CA LEU A 253 13.75 10.65 3.57
C LEU A 253 15.07 9.89 3.62
N ILE A 254 15.85 9.91 2.53
CA ILE A 254 17.18 9.28 2.47
C ILE A 254 18.13 9.94 3.48
N THR A 255 18.17 11.27 3.51
CA THR A 255 19.01 12.03 4.44
C THR A 255 18.68 11.71 5.89
N GLN A 256 17.39 11.57 6.22
CA GLN A 256 16.96 11.20 7.56
C GLN A 256 17.46 9.80 7.95
N ALA A 257 17.36 8.82 7.05
CA ALA A 257 17.81 7.46 7.32
C ALA A 257 19.32 7.41 7.59
N ARG A 258 20.12 8.09 6.76
CA ARG A 258 21.58 8.13 6.90
C ARG A 258 22.07 8.84 8.16
N ARG A 259 21.30 9.81 8.71
CA ARG A 259 21.64 10.46 9.99
C ARG A 259 21.62 9.49 11.17
N ARG A 260 20.87 8.39 11.09
CA ARG A 260 20.84 7.35 12.13
C ARG A 260 22.18 6.66 12.29
N ASP A 261 22.88 6.43 11.18
CA ASP A 261 24.13 5.67 11.17
C ASP A 261 25.30 6.43 11.83
N VAL A 262 25.11 7.72 12.12
CA VAL A 262 26.11 8.60 12.76
C VAL A 262 25.87 8.75 14.28
N GLY A 263 24.72 8.30 14.80
CA GLY A 263 24.42 8.35 16.23
C GLY A 263 24.90 7.11 17.00
N PRO A 264 25.19 7.20 18.32
CA PRO A 264 25.54 6.03 19.12
C PRO A 264 24.40 5.01 19.04
N ALA A 265 24.71 3.84 18.48
CA ALA A 265 23.74 2.78 18.27
C ALA A 265 23.10 2.36 19.60
N LEU A 266 21.89 2.85 19.86
CA LEU A 266 21.02 2.28 20.87
C LEU A 266 20.69 0.86 20.39
N ALA A 267 21.45 -0.10 20.92
CA ALA A 267 21.35 -1.51 20.62
C ALA A 267 20.00 -2.07 21.09
N ILE A 268 18.96 -1.84 20.31
CA ILE A 268 17.71 -2.56 20.44
C ILE A 268 17.99 -3.97 19.92
N ARG A 269 18.31 -4.89 20.85
CA ARG A 269 18.51 -6.31 20.51
C ARG A 269 17.27 -6.80 19.76
N PRO A 270 17.42 -7.32 18.53
CA PRO A 270 16.30 -7.92 17.83
C PRO A 270 15.77 -9.06 18.68
N LYS A 271 14.46 -9.03 18.99
CA LYS A 271 13.76 -10.24 19.44
C LYS A 271 13.90 -11.25 18.32
N GLN A 272 14.81 -12.21 18.46
CA GLN A 272 14.84 -13.38 17.60
C GLN A 272 13.42 -13.97 17.63
N ALA A 273 12.77 -13.99 16.47
CA ALA A 273 11.51 -14.67 16.30
C ALA A 273 11.77 -16.14 16.64
N SER A 274 11.36 -16.56 17.84
CA SER A 274 11.44 -17.96 18.24
C SER A 274 10.53 -18.74 17.31
N LEU A 275 11.13 -19.53 16.42
CA LEU A 275 10.40 -20.52 15.62
C LEU A 275 9.57 -21.38 16.59
N PRO A 276 8.28 -21.65 16.27
CA PRO A 276 7.46 -22.52 17.09
C PRO A 276 8.14 -23.88 17.22
N ARG A 277 8.42 -24.30 18.46
CA ARG A 277 8.93 -25.64 18.76
C ARG A 277 7.92 -26.66 18.22
N ILE A 278 8.28 -27.34 17.14
CA ILE A 278 7.58 -28.54 16.66
C ILE A 278 7.69 -29.57 17.79
N ARG A 279 6.60 -29.79 18.54
CA ARG A 279 6.50 -30.92 19.46
C ARG A 279 6.44 -32.18 18.61
N ARG A 280 7.57 -32.91 18.52
CA ARG A 280 7.58 -34.31 18.05
C ARG A 280 6.71 -35.11 19.02
N ALA A 281 5.56 -35.58 18.54
CA ALA A 281 4.81 -36.64 19.20
C ALA A 281 5.60 -37.94 19.01
N ALA A 282 6.38 -38.33 20.03
CA ALA A 282 6.90 -39.68 20.16
C ALA A 282 5.81 -40.51 20.85
N GLY A 283 5.06 -41.27 20.06
CA GLY A 283 4.09 -42.26 20.53
C GLY A 283 4.45 -43.63 19.97
N ILE A 284 5.48 -44.26 20.53
CA ILE A 284 5.71 -45.71 20.42
C ILE A 284 5.45 -46.29 21.80
N LYS A 285 4.37 -47.05 21.96
CA LYS A 285 4.29 -48.14 22.93
C LYS A 285 3.59 -49.33 22.28
N THR A 286 4.43 -50.31 21.98
CA THR A 286 4.13 -51.71 21.78
C THR A 286 3.55 -52.33 23.06
N HIS A 287 2.44 -53.05 22.95
CA HIS A 287 2.11 -54.12 23.89
C HIS A 287 1.60 -55.33 23.12
N SER A 288 2.45 -56.36 23.11
CA SER A 288 2.12 -57.77 22.95
C SER A 288 1.90 -58.40 24.34
N HIS A 289 1.28 -59.59 24.34
CA HIS A 289 0.73 -60.40 25.44
C HIS A 289 -0.78 -60.16 25.63
N ALA A 290 -1.68 -61.13 25.42
CA ALA A 290 -1.57 -62.60 25.33
C ALA A 290 -2.41 -63.15 24.17
#